data_AF-A0A3B8IPS4-F1
#
_entry.id   AF-A0A3B8IPS4-F1
#
_cell.length_a   1.000
_cell.length_b   1.000
_cell.length_c   1.000
_cell.angle_alpha   90.00
_cell.angle_beta   90.00
_cell.angle_gamma   90.00
#
_symmetry.space_group_name_H-M   'P 1'
#
loop_
_entity.id
_entity.type
_entity.pdbx_description
1 polymer ?
#
loop_
_entity_poly.entity_id
_entity_poly.type
_entity_poly.pdbx_seq_one_letter_code
_entity_poly.pdbx_strand_id
1 'polypeptide(L)'
;PNENSYNTTISYYGKGQVLAGLLDLIILHHTQGEKSLDDVMQYLWEFYKKEDRGFTDEELLEAFETVAGIEMDDWFEQHVFGTERPDYETIFGYAGILITDELAGNTTPYWGGSLSSEGGIVKVNNLYRGATAYDGGINVNDEILAVNGFRVRSKNDIDRYMEMTGVGDTIEITVSRDDIVQTLSMVVKPINRPRLTPRLDPRMTSAQRNVLDTWLRKMGE
;
A
#
# COMPACT_ATOMS: atom_id res chain seq x y z
N PRO A 1 -18.63 -4.29 2.20
CA PRO A 1 -17.80 -3.25 1.56
C PRO A 1 -18.68 -2.16 0.96
N ASN A 2 -18.27 -0.90 1.07
CA ASN A 2 -18.94 0.29 0.52
C ASN A 2 -17.94 1.16 -0.25
N GLU A 3 -18.43 2.25 -0.84
CA GLU A 3 -17.64 3.20 -1.64
C GLU A 3 -16.40 3.78 -0.94
N ASN A 4 -16.41 3.89 0.40
CA ASN A 4 -15.29 4.45 1.16
C ASN A 4 -14.38 3.37 1.78
N SER A 5 -14.61 2.09 1.49
CA SER A 5 -13.82 0.98 2.06
C SER A 5 -12.34 1.09 1.69
N TYR A 6 -12.00 1.59 0.50
CA TYR A 6 -10.62 1.84 0.08
C TYR A 6 -9.85 2.83 0.99
N ASN A 7 -10.57 3.74 1.67
CA ASN A 7 -9.96 4.80 2.48
C ASN A 7 -10.08 4.57 4.00
N THR A 8 -10.74 3.48 4.40
CA THR A 8 -11.11 3.23 5.81
C THR A 8 -10.88 1.79 6.24
N THR A 9 -10.59 0.90 5.30
CA THR A 9 -10.33 -0.52 5.58
C THR A 9 -9.06 -0.96 4.88
N ILE A 10 -8.44 -2.01 5.41
CA ILE A 10 -7.32 -2.68 4.78
C ILE A 10 -7.71 -4.12 4.48
N SER A 11 -7.22 -4.66 3.37
CA SER A 11 -7.29 -6.11 3.15
C SER A 11 -6.36 -6.77 4.16
N TYR A 12 -6.92 -7.51 5.12
CA TYR A 12 -6.12 -8.25 6.09
C TYR A 12 -5.26 -9.32 5.39
N TYR A 13 -5.71 -9.87 4.26
CA TYR A 13 -4.87 -10.72 3.41
C TYR A 13 -3.72 -9.95 2.78
N GLY A 14 -4.00 -8.76 2.21
CA GLY A 14 -2.96 -7.93 1.58
C GLY A 14 -1.92 -7.44 2.58
N LYS A 15 -2.36 -6.87 3.71
CA LYS A 15 -1.46 -6.45 4.80
C LYS A 15 -0.73 -7.65 5.38
N GLY A 16 -1.45 -8.74 5.66
CA GLY A 16 -0.89 -9.95 6.24
C GLY A 16 0.21 -10.57 5.38
N GLN A 17 0.03 -10.63 4.05
CA GLN A 17 1.08 -11.09 3.13
C GLN A 17 2.33 -10.21 3.17
N VAL A 18 2.16 -8.88 3.23
CA VAL A 18 3.29 -7.94 3.33
C VAL A 18 4.00 -8.13 4.67
N LEU A 19 3.26 -8.12 5.79
CA LEU A 19 3.85 -8.27 7.12
C LEU A 19 4.55 -9.63 7.28
N ALA A 20 3.97 -10.72 6.77
CA ALA A 20 4.59 -12.04 6.76
C ALA A 20 5.94 -12.02 6.04
N GLY A 21 6.02 -11.40 4.85
CA GLY A 21 7.28 -11.27 4.12
C GLY A 21 8.32 -10.41 4.83
N LEU A 22 7.90 -9.35 5.54
CA LEU A 22 8.79 -8.51 6.33
C LEU A 22 9.31 -9.25 7.59
N LEU A 23 8.42 -9.95 8.30
CA LEU A 23 8.79 -10.73 9.48
C LEU A 23 9.75 -11.87 9.10
N ASP A 24 9.54 -12.53 7.96
CA ASP A 24 10.46 -13.55 7.46
C ASP A 24 11.88 -12.98 7.23
N LEU A 25 11.98 -11.79 6.62
CA LEU A 25 13.25 -11.07 6.45
C LEU A 25 13.90 -10.69 7.78
N ILE A 26 13.12 -10.26 8.77
CA ILE A 26 13.61 -9.95 10.13
C ILE A 26 14.16 -11.22 10.79
N ILE A 27 13.42 -12.34 10.76
CA ILE A 27 13.88 -13.62 11.31
C ILE A 27 15.17 -14.06 10.62
N LEU A 28 15.20 -14.07 9.29
CA LEU A 28 16.37 -14.45 8.51
C LEU A 28 17.58 -13.57 8.83
N HIS A 29 17.38 -12.26 9.01
CA HIS A 29 18.46 -11.34 9.39
C HIS A 29 19.05 -11.68 10.76
N HIS A 30 18.20 -11.78 11.79
CA HIS A 30 18.63 -11.98 13.17
C HIS A 30 19.18 -13.39 13.43
N THR A 31 18.77 -14.36 12.63
CA THR A 31 19.24 -15.76 12.72
C THR A 31 20.30 -16.08 11.67
N GLN A 32 20.82 -15.09 10.94
CA GLN A 32 21.85 -15.27 9.90
C GLN A 32 21.45 -16.28 8.81
N GLY A 33 20.15 -16.41 8.54
CA GLY A 33 19.57 -17.32 7.57
C GLY A 33 19.31 -18.73 8.09
N GLU A 34 19.49 -18.99 9.38
CA GLU A 34 19.25 -20.32 9.98
C GLU A 34 17.77 -20.63 10.19
N LYS A 35 16.94 -19.62 10.45
CA LYS A 35 15.49 -19.77 10.65
C LYS A 35 14.71 -18.80 9.77
N SER A 36 13.43 -19.08 9.62
CA SER A 36 12.49 -18.36 8.77
C SER A 36 11.10 -18.33 9.40
N LEU A 37 10.15 -17.71 8.71
CA LEU A 37 8.73 -17.79 9.06
C LEU A 37 8.23 -19.24 9.11
N ASP A 38 8.79 -20.16 8.31
CA ASP A 38 8.41 -21.59 8.34
C ASP A 38 8.69 -22.21 9.72
N ASP A 39 9.72 -21.74 10.44
CA ASP A 39 10.03 -22.18 11.80
C ASP A 39 9.00 -21.67 12.82
N VAL A 40 8.47 -20.46 12.64
CA VAL A 40 7.36 -19.93 13.45
C VAL A 40 6.11 -20.77 13.22
N MET A 41 5.80 -21.08 11.96
CA MET A 41 4.64 -21.90 11.62
C MET A 41 4.75 -23.30 12.22
N GLN A 42 5.95 -23.90 12.22
CA GLN A 42 6.20 -25.19 12.87
C GLN A 42 6.06 -25.11 14.40
N TYR A 43 6.61 -24.05 15.02
CA TYR A 43 6.47 -23.82 16.45
C TYR A 43 5.00 -23.76 16.87
N LEU A 44 4.20 -22.94 16.19
CA LEU A 44 2.77 -22.78 16.46
C LEU A 44 1.97 -24.06 16.19
N TRP A 45 2.39 -24.86 15.20
CA TRP A 45 1.75 -26.14 14.91
C TRP A 45 2.01 -27.17 16.01
N GLU A 46 3.23 -27.25 16.54
CA GLU A 46 3.54 -28.11 17.68
C GLU A 46 2.83 -27.63 18.95
N PHE A 47 2.77 -26.32 19.17
CA PHE A 47 1.98 -25.72 20.25
C PHE A 47 0.51 -26.17 20.16
N TYR A 48 -0.12 -26.01 18.98
CA TYR A 48 -1.51 -26.38 18.77
C TYR A 48 -1.77 -27.85 19.10
N LYS A 49 -0.89 -28.76 18.64
CA LYS A 49 -1.04 -30.19 18.95
C LYS A 49 -0.90 -30.51 20.42
N LYS A 50 0.05 -29.84 21.09
CA LYS A 50 0.38 -30.12 22.49
C LYS A 50 -0.69 -29.60 23.43
N GLU A 51 -1.18 -28.38 23.18
CA GLU A 51 -2.16 -27.71 24.02
C GLU A 51 -3.61 -28.05 23.62
N ASP A 52 -3.81 -28.70 22.46
CA ASP A 52 -5.12 -29.08 21.90
C ASP A 52 -6.07 -27.87 21.72
N ARG A 53 -5.49 -26.72 21.37
CA ARG A 53 -6.22 -25.46 21.12
C ARG A 53 -5.41 -24.53 20.23
N GLY A 54 -6.07 -23.49 19.70
CA GLY A 54 -5.38 -22.36 19.07
C GLY A 54 -4.56 -21.53 20.07
N PHE A 55 -3.77 -20.60 19.53
CA PHE A 55 -2.95 -19.66 20.29
C PHE A 55 -3.65 -18.31 20.45
N THR A 56 -3.23 -17.56 21.48
CA THR A 56 -3.56 -16.16 21.73
C THR A 56 -2.64 -15.21 20.94
N ASP A 57 -2.95 -13.92 20.92
CA ASP A 57 -2.10 -12.91 20.27
C ASP A 57 -0.73 -12.80 20.96
N GLU A 58 -0.71 -12.95 22.29
CA GLU A 58 0.51 -12.99 23.09
C GLU A 58 1.36 -14.23 22.79
N GLU A 59 0.73 -15.41 22.66
CA GLU A 59 1.44 -16.65 22.28
C GLU A 59 1.93 -16.63 20.83
N LEU A 60 1.26 -15.89 19.95
CA LEU A 60 1.74 -15.63 18.59
C LEU A 60 3.03 -14.80 18.63
N LEU A 61 3.03 -13.69 19.38
CA LEU A 61 4.23 -12.86 19.56
C LEU A 61 5.38 -13.68 20.14
N GLU A 62 5.14 -14.44 21.21
CA GLU A 62 6.14 -15.31 21.84
C GLU A 62 6.76 -16.30 20.85
N ALA A 63 5.97 -16.86 19.93
CA ALA A 63 6.48 -17.75 18.90
C ALA A 63 7.46 -17.03 17.94
N PHE A 64 7.14 -15.80 17.52
CA PHE A 64 8.03 -15.00 16.69
C PHE A 64 9.34 -14.66 17.42
N GLU A 65 9.27 -14.22 18.67
CA GLU A 65 10.44 -13.88 19.47
C GLU A 65 11.32 -15.11 19.75
N THR A 66 10.69 -16.25 20.06
CA THR A 66 11.40 -17.52 20.29
C THR A 66 12.17 -17.96 19.05
N VAL A 67 11.58 -17.80 17.86
CA VAL A 67 12.22 -18.19 16.61
C VAL A 67 13.31 -17.18 16.24
N ALA A 68 13.00 -15.89 16.24
CA ALA A 68 13.92 -14.83 15.83
C ALA A 68 15.07 -14.57 16.82
N GLY A 69 14.87 -14.88 18.10
CA GLY A 69 15.85 -14.64 19.17
C GLY A 69 15.97 -13.17 19.58
N ILE A 70 14.94 -12.36 19.32
CA ILE A 70 14.86 -10.94 19.68
C ILE A 70 13.44 -10.60 20.16
N GLU A 71 13.32 -9.55 20.97
CA GLU A 71 12.03 -8.96 21.34
C GLU A 71 11.40 -8.24 20.14
N MET A 72 10.07 -8.33 20.02
CA MET A 72 9.30 -7.81 18.89
C MET A 72 8.01 -7.06 19.31
N ASP A 73 7.79 -6.82 20.61
CA ASP A 73 6.61 -6.11 21.13
C ASP A 73 6.30 -4.83 20.36
N ASP A 74 7.27 -3.91 20.27
CA ASP A 74 7.11 -2.62 19.60
C ASP A 74 6.74 -2.78 18.11
N TRP A 75 7.34 -3.76 17.43
CA TRP A 75 7.07 -4.01 16.01
C TRP A 75 5.63 -4.52 15.81
N PHE A 76 5.17 -5.43 16.69
CA PHE A 76 3.81 -5.94 16.66
C PHE A 76 2.79 -4.85 17.00
N GLU A 77 3.06 -4.05 18.04
CA GLU A 77 2.20 -2.93 18.43
C GLU A 77 2.05 -1.92 17.28
N GLN A 78 3.15 -1.56 16.61
CA GLN A 78 3.12 -0.57 15.54
C GLN A 78 2.49 -1.09 14.25
N HIS A 79 2.76 -2.35 13.87
CA HIS A 79 2.49 -2.84 12.52
C HIS A 79 1.40 -3.91 12.43
N VAL A 80 1.23 -4.75 13.46
CA VAL A 80 0.17 -5.75 13.52
C VAL A 80 -1.09 -5.13 14.12
N PHE A 81 -0.99 -4.62 15.35
CA PHE A 81 -2.10 -4.01 16.09
C PHE A 81 -2.30 -2.53 15.73
N GLY A 82 -1.26 -1.88 15.22
CA GLY A 82 -1.25 -0.48 14.85
C GLY A 82 -1.43 -0.22 13.34
N THR A 83 -1.37 1.07 13.03
CA THR A 83 -1.51 1.60 11.66
C THR A 83 -0.22 2.17 11.11
N GLU A 84 0.90 1.99 11.81
CA GLU A 84 2.17 2.54 11.37
C GLU A 84 2.70 1.80 10.16
N ARG A 85 3.33 2.56 9.25
CA ARG A 85 3.93 2.01 8.04
C ARG A 85 5.28 1.37 8.42
N PRO A 86 5.53 0.10 8.05
CA PRO A 86 6.82 -0.53 8.29
C PRO A 86 7.97 0.21 7.60
N ASP A 87 9.15 0.18 8.21
CA ASP A 87 10.40 0.61 7.58
C ASP A 87 10.84 -0.40 6.51
N TYR A 88 10.21 -0.28 5.35
CA TYR A 88 10.51 -1.11 4.19
C TYR A 88 11.98 -1.01 3.76
N GLU A 89 12.60 0.17 3.86
CA GLU A 89 13.97 0.37 3.40
C GLU A 89 14.95 -0.46 4.24
N THR A 90 14.84 -0.38 5.56
CA THR A 90 15.68 -1.16 6.47
C THR A 90 15.45 -2.67 6.31
N ILE A 91 14.19 -3.11 6.34
CA ILE A 91 13.87 -4.55 6.35
C ILE A 91 14.26 -5.23 5.04
N PHE A 92 13.94 -4.62 3.88
CA PHE A 92 14.40 -5.14 2.59
C PHE A 92 15.93 -5.01 2.42
N GLY A 93 16.53 -4.03 3.09
CA GLY A 93 17.99 -3.88 3.18
C GLY A 93 18.68 -5.08 3.81
N TYR A 94 18.01 -5.86 4.68
CA TYR A 94 18.57 -7.11 5.22
C TYR A 94 18.87 -8.16 4.14
N ALA A 95 18.12 -8.15 3.04
CA ALA A 95 18.35 -8.98 1.85
C ALA A 95 19.11 -8.23 0.73
N GLY A 96 19.70 -7.07 1.04
CA GLY A 96 20.40 -6.25 0.05
C GLY A 96 19.49 -5.73 -1.05
N ILE A 97 18.21 -5.52 -0.76
CA ILE A 97 17.24 -4.92 -1.67
C ILE A 97 17.09 -3.45 -1.30
N LEU A 98 17.39 -2.57 -2.25
CA LEU A 98 17.10 -1.15 -2.20
C LEU A 98 15.65 -0.93 -2.61
N ILE A 99 14.91 -0.22 -1.77
CA ILE A 99 13.54 0.23 -2.09
C ILE A 99 13.59 1.71 -2.44
N THR A 100 13.02 2.07 -3.59
CA THR A 100 12.88 3.47 -4.00
C THR A 100 11.42 3.77 -4.25
N ASP A 101 10.93 4.89 -3.72
CA ASP A 101 9.63 5.44 -4.11
C ASP A 101 9.81 6.30 -5.36
N GLU A 102 9.42 5.76 -6.52
CA GLU A 102 9.56 6.44 -7.81
C GLU A 102 8.70 7.70 -7.95
N LEU A 103 7.70 7.85 -7.07
CA LEU A 103 6.79 8.99 -7.05
C LEU A 103 7.05 9.94 -5.89
N ALA A 104 8.09 9.70 -5.07
CA ALA A 104 8.46 10.62 -4.00
C ALA A 104 8.82 12.00 -4.58
N GLY A 105 8.14 13.04 -4.06
CA GLY A 105 8.32 14.42 -4.53
C GLY A 105 7.80 14.70 -5.94
N ASN A 106 7.07 13.76 -6.55
CA ASN A 106 6.49 13.94 -7.87
C ASN A 106 5.38 15.01 -7.82
N THR A 107 5.44 15.98 -8.74
CA THR A 107 4.51 17.11 -8.81
C THR A 107 3.49 17.00 -9.94
N THR A 108 3.31 15.81 -10.52
CA THR A 108 2.29 15.57 -11.55
C THR A 108 0.89 15.78 -10.96
N PRO A 109 0.07 16.66 -11.57
CA PRO A 109 -1.34 16.83 -11.22
C PRO A 109 -2.09 15.50 -11.19
N TYR A 110 -2.85 15.25 -10.13
CA TYR A 110 -3.50 13.96 -9.94
C TYR A 110 -4.96 14.08 -9.55
N TRP A 111 -5.86 13.49 -10.35
CA TRP A 111 -7.29 13.43 -10.06
C TRP A 111 -7.58 12.76 -8.72
N GLY A 112 -6.94 11.62 -8.43
CA GLY A 112 -7.13 10.97 -7.14
C GLY A 112 -8.26 9.96 -7.06
N GLY A 113 -8.50 9.19 -8.11
CA GLY A 113 -9.57 8.18 -8.12
C GLY A 113 -9.63 7.43 -9.44
N SER A 114 -10.56 6.50 -9.57
CA SER A 114 -10.83 5.81 -10.84
C SER A 114 -12.19 6.18 -11.40
N LEU A 115 -12.25 6.21 -12.73
CA LEU A 115 -13.41 6.59 -13.51
C LEU A 115 -13.79 5.47 -14.47
N SER A 116 -15.07 5.29 -14.71
CA SER A 116 -15.62 4.50 -15.81
C SER A 116 -16.18 5.45 -16.86
N SER A 117 -16.21 5.00 -18.12
CA SER A 117 -16.84 5.77 -19.19
C SER A 117 -17.59 4.83 -20.14
N GLU A 118 -18.89 5.05 -20.29
CA GLU A 118 -19.77 4.27 -21.16
C GLU A 118 -20.81 5.19 -21.80
N GLY A 119 -21.03 5.09 -23.11
CA GLY A 119 -22.04 5.90 -23.80
C GLY A 119 -21.84 7.43 -23.70
N GLY A 120 -20.62 7.91 -23.43
CA GLY A 120 -20.34 9.34 -23.22
C GLY A 120 -20.59 9.85 -21.81
N ILE A 121 -21.01 8.96 -20.90
CA ILE A 121 -21.19 9.22 -19.47
C ILE A 121 -19.90 8.81 -18.76
N VAL A 122 -19.35 9.69 -17.91
CA VAL A 122 -18.14 9.43 -17.13
C VAL A 122 -18.48 9.42 -15.66
N LYS A 123 -18.34 8.27 -14.99
CA LYS A 123 -18.71 8.09 -13.58
C LYS A 123 -17.52 7.83 -12.68
N VAL A 124 -17.58 8.35 -11.46
CA VAL A 124 -16.60 8.09 -10.41
C VAL A 124 -16.86 6.73 -9.77
N ASN A 125 -15.86 5.84 -9.81
CA ASN A 125 -15.96 4.51 -9.20
C ASN A 125 -15.32 4.47 -7.80
N ASN A 126 -14.21 5.19 -7.61
CA ASN A 126 -13.54 5.33 -6.31
C ASN A 126 -12.74 6.62 -6.25
N LEU A 127 -12.42 7.03 -5.02
CA LEU A 127 -11.63 8.21 -4.70
C LEU A 127 -10.62 7.86 -3.61
N TYR A 128 -9.41 8.36 -3.74
CA TYR A 128 -8.35 8.23 -2.77
C TYR A 128 -8.34 9.44 -1.83
N ARG A 129 -8.38 9.18 -0.53
CA ARG A 129 -8.31 10.21 0.51
C ARG A 129 -7.09 11.13 0.30
N GLY A 130 -7.30 12.43 0.48
CA GLY A 130 -6.24 13.44 0.41
C GLY A 130 -5.79 13.83 -1.01
N ALA A 131 -6.44 13.28 -2.04
CA ALA A 131 -6.19 13.64 -3.43
C ALA A 131 -7.18 14.71 -3.94
N THR A 132 -6.91 15.29 -5.11
CA THR A 132 -7.65 16.44 -5.67
C THR A 132 -9.16 16.27 -5.63
N ALA A 133 -9.69 15.19 -6.23
CA ALA A 133 -11.13 14.98 -6.32
C ALA A 133 -11.79 14.73 -4.95
N TYR A 134 -11.13 13.96 -4.07
CA TYR A 134 -11.66 13.67 -2.74
C TYR A 134 -11.80 14.94 -1.90
N ASP A 135 -10.74 15.75 -1.82
CA ASP A 135 -10.76 17.00 -1.04
C ASP A 135 -11.58 18.10 -1.74
N GLY A 136 -11.76 17.99 -3.05
CA GLY A 136 -12.64 18.83 -3.86
C GLY A 136 -14.14 18.52 -3.69
N GLY A 137 -14.51 17.52 -2.87
CA GLY A 137 -15.89 17.18 -2.57
C GLY A 137 -16.60 16.36 -3.65
N ILE A 138 -15.85 15.73 -4.56
CA ILE A 138 -16.39 14.74 -5.51
C ILE A 138 -16.80 13.49 -4.72
N ASN A 139 -17.88 12.84 -5.15
CA ASN A 139 -18.38 11.61 -4.57
C ASN A 139 -18.30 10.45 -5.57
N VAL A 140 -18.27 9.23 -5.04
CA VAL A 140 -18.52 8.04 -5.85
C VAL A 140 -19.93 8.13 -6.43
N ASN A 141 -20.09 7.66 -7.67
CA ASN A 141 -21.29 7.76 -8.51
C ASN A 141 -21.59 9.15 -9.12
N ASP A 142 -20.82 10.19 -8.80
CA ASP A 142 -20.91 11.45 -9.55
C ASP A 142 -20.65 11.20 -11.04
N GLU A 143 -21.49 11.79 -11.90
CA GLU A 143 -21.20 11.90 -13.32
C GLU A 143 -20.42 13.19 -13.57
N ILE A 144 -19.22 13.08 -14.14
CA ILE A 144 -18.40 14.23 -14.48
C ILE A 144 -18.83 14.78 -15.85
N LEU A 145 -19.34 16.01 -15.86
CA LEU A 145 -19.89 16.66 -17.04
C LEU A 145 -18.87 17.57 -17.72
N ALA A 146 -18.11 18.35 -16.95
CA ALA A 146 -17.14 19.30 -17.49
C ALA A 146 -15.99 19.61 -16.52
N VAL A 147 -14.85 20.01 -17.08
CA VAL A 147 -13.69 20.58 -16.36
C VAL A 147 -13.38 21.95 -16.94
N ASN A 148 -13.36 23.00 -16.12
CA ASN A 148 -13.17 24.39 -16.54
C ASN A 148 -14.08 24.79 -17.72
N GLY A 149 -15.33 24.33 -17.71
CA GLY A 149 -16.31 24.55 -18.78
C GLY A 149 -16.14 23.68 -20.03
N PHE A 150 -15.09 22.86 -20.14
CA PHE A 150 -14.89 21.93 -21.25
C PHE A 150 -15.60 20.60 -21.01
N ARG A 151 -16.41 20.16 -21.99
CA ARG A 151 -17.19 18.92 -21.90
C ARG A 151 -16.31 17.68 -21.79
N VAL A 152 -16.62 16.85 -20.81
CA VAL A 152 -16.04 15.51 -20.62
C VAL A 152 -16.92 14.47 -21.35
N ARG A 153 -16.29 13.55 -22.08
CA ARG A 153 -16.97 12.45 -22.82
C ARG A 153 -16.37 11.08 -22.51
N SER A 154 -15.14 11.05 -22.02
CA SER A 154 -14.44 9.83 -21.64
C SER A 154 -13.58 10.09 -20.42
N LYS A 155 -13.25 9.03 -19.67
CA LYS A 155 -12.33 9.15 -18.52
C LYS A 155 -10.97 9.75 -18.90
N ASN A 156 -10.51 9.52 -20.13
CA ASN A 156 -9.24 10.05 -20.64
C ASN A 156 -9.26 11.58 -20.80
N ASP A 157 -10.45 12.20 -20.91
CA ASP A 157 -10.54 13.66 -20.94
C ASP A 157 -10.11 14.27 -19.60
N ILE A 158 -10.39 13.59 -18.48
CA ILE A 158 -9.95 14.04 -17.15
C ILE A 158 -8.44 14.05 -17.07
N ASP A 159 -7.77 12.96 -17.47
CA ASP A 159 -6.30 12.88 -17.46
C ASP A 159 -5.70 14.03 -18.29
N ARG A 160 -6.22 14.26 -19.51
CA ARG A 160 -5.79 15.37 -20.37
C ARG A 160 -6.00 16.73 -19.70
N TYR A 161 -7.12 16.97 -19.05
CA TYR A 161 -7.36 18.25 -18.38
C TYR A 161 -6.47 18.46 -17.16
N MET A 162 -6.17 17.38 -16.41
CA MET A 162 -5.20 17.45 -15.31
C MET A 162 -3.80 17.80 -15.83
N GLU A 163 -3.36 17.23 -16.96
CA GLU A 163 -2.08 17.56 -17.61
C GLU A 163 -1.98 19.03 -18.06
N MET A 164 -3.11 19.69 -18.31
CA MET A 164 -3.18 21.10 -18.68
C MET A 164 -3.20 22.06 -17.47
N THR A 165 -3.14 21.53 -16.24
CA THR A 165 -3.18 22.30 -14.99
C THR A 165 -1.88 22.13 -14.20
N GLY A 166 -1.59 23.08 -13.31
CA GLY A 166 -0.49 23.00 -12.35
C GLY A 166 -0.97 22.57 -10.97
N VAL A 167 -0.08 21.95 -10.19
CA VAL A 167 -0.31 21.76 -8.75
C VAL A 167 -0.48 23.12 -8.06
N GLY A 168 -1.54 23.26 -7.27
CA GLY A 168 -1.93 24.51 -6.63
C GLY A 168 -2.94 25.33 -7.45
N ASP A 169 -3.16 25.02 -8.72
CA ASP A 169 -4.21 25.67 -9.51
C ASP A 169 -5.58 25.31 -8.97
N THR A 170 -6.53 26.23 -9.15
CA THR A 170 -7.94 25.97 -8.87
C THR A 170 -8.65 25.60 -10.17
N ILE A 171 -9.38 24.48 -10.15
CA ILE A 171 -10.20 24.03 -11.28
C ILE A 171 -11.66 23.94 -10.87
N GLU A 172 -12.55 24.14 -11.84
CA GLU A 172 -13.98 23.95 -11.69
C GLU A 172 -14.42 22.63 -12.33
N ILE A 173 -15.09 21.78 -11.57
CA ILE A 173 -15.66 20.53 -12.04
C ILE A 173 -17.17 20.63 -11.97
N THR A 174 -17.83 20.47 -13.11
CA THR A 174 -19.29 20.34 -13.16
C THR A 174 -19.64 18.86 -13.10
N VAL A 175 -20.49 18.50 -12.13
CA VAL A 175 -20.98 17.13 -11.94
C VAL A 175 -22.50 17.09 -11.98
N SER A 176 -23.06 15.94 -12.33
CA SER A 176 -24.43 15.56 -11.96
C SER A 176 -24.37 14.59 -10.79
N ARG A 177 -25.02 14.96 -9.68
CA ARG A 177 -25.16 14.14 -8.47
C ARG A 177 -26.63 14.00 -8.15
N ASP A 178 -27.15 12.79 -8.18
CA ASP A 178 -28.58 12.51 -7.97
C ASP A 178 -29.49 13.42 -8.83
N ASP A 179 -29.16 13.51 -10.12
CA ASP A 179 -29.80 14.37 -11.13
C ASP A 179 -29.70 15.90 -10.88
N ILE A 180 -28.93 16.32 -9.89
CA ILE A 180 -28.65 17.74 -9.61
C ILE A 180 -27.29 18.11 -10.21
N VAL A 181 -27.32 19.05 -11.14
CA VAL A 181 -26.10 19.63 -11.72
C VAL A 181 -25.54 20.69 -10.79
N GLN A 182 -24.26 20.56 -10.45
CA GLN A 182 -23.54 21.52 -9.62
C GLN A 182 -22.09 21.68 -10.07
N THR A 183 -21.50 22.82 -9.75
CA THR A 183 -20.08 23.10 -10.01
C THR A 183 -19.33 23.16 -8.68
N LEU A 184 -18.25 22.40 -8.61
CA LEU A 184 -17.34 22.33 -7.46
C LEU A 184 -16.01 22.96 -7.84
N SER A 185 -15.45 23.74 -6.93
CA SER A 185 -14.12 24.33 -7.08
C SER A 185 -13.13 23.54 -6.22
N MET A 186 -12.00 23.11 -6.80
CA MET A 186 -11.00 22.31 -6.10
C MET A 186 -9.58 22.70 -6.47
N VAL A 187 -8.67 22.57 -5.51
CA VAL A 187 -7.24 22.84 -5.69
C VAL A 187 -6.53 21.57 -6.14
N VAL A 188 -5.82 21.66 -7.26
CA VAL A 188 -5.06 20.56 -7.85
C VAL A 188 -3.91 20.15 -6.94
N LYS A 189 -3.86 18.86 -6.61
CA LYS A 189 -2.84 18.23 -5.77
C LYS A 189 -1.93 17.32 -6.60
N PRO A 190 -0.68 17.12 -6.16
CA PRO A 190 0.21 16.17 -6.80
C PRO A 190 -0.26 14.73 -6.53
N ILE A 191 0.27 13.78 -7.30
CA ILE A 191 0.12 12.37 -6.99
C ILE A 191 0.66 12.07 -5.57
N ASN A 192 -0.17 11.43 -4.75
CA ASN A 192 0.12 11.16 -3.35
C ASN A 192 0.21 9.65 -3.06
N ARG A 193 0.45 8.84 -4.09
CA ARG A 193 0.51 7.38 -3.98
C ARG A 193 1.96 6.92 -4.14
N PRO A 194 2.54 6.25 -3.14
CA PRO A 194 3.90 5.73 -3.27
C PRO A 194 3.94 4.65 -4.35
N ARG A 195 5.03 4.61 -5.12
CA ARG A 195 5.36 3.51 -6.02
C ARG A 195 6.71 2.95 -5.62
N LEU A 196 6.67 1.96 -4.75
CA LEU A 196 7.87 1.28 -4.28
C LEU A 196 8.38 0.31 -5.34
N THR A 197 9.59 0.55 -5.83
CA THR A 197 10.29 -0.33 -6.77
C THR A 197 11.50 -0.94 -6.08
N PRO A 198 11.59 -2.28 -5.98
CA PRO A 198 12.76 -2.97 -5.44
C PRO A 198 13.87 -3.08 -6.48
N ARG A 199 15.13 -2.96 -6.04
CA ARG A 199 16.34 -3.21 -6.83
C ARG A 199 17.39 -3.89 -5.97
N LEU A 200 18.15 -4.83 -6.53
CA LEU A 200 19.29 -5.41 -5.82
C LEU A 200 20.40 -4.37 -5.66
N ASP A 201 20.96 -4.26 -4.45
CA ASP A 201 22.15 -3.42 -4.21
C ASP A 201 23.36 -4.08 -4.88
N PRO A 202 24.04 -3.43 -5.84
CA PRO A 202 25.27 -3.95 -6.43
C PRO A 202 26.41 -4.11 -5.41
N ARG A 203 26.31 -3.49 -4.23
CA ARG A 203 27.27 -3.55 -3.12
C ARG A 203 26.81 -4.47 -2.00
N MET A 204 25.80 -5.32 -2.25
CA MET A 204 25.27 -6.27 -1.28
C MET A 204 26.38 -7.14 -0.68
N THR A 205 26.40 -7.22 0.65
CA THR A 205 27.34 -8.05 1.43
C THR A 205 27.03 -9.54 1.30
N SER A 206 27.99 -10.40 1.66
CA SER A 206 27.75 -11.85 1.69
C SER A 206 26.64 -12.25 2.67
N ALA A 207 26.51 -11.56 3.80
CA ALA A 207 25.45 -11.80 4.78
C ALA A 207 24.06 -11.48 4.19
N GLN A 208 23.92 -10.32 3.55
CA GLN A 208 22.69 -9.93 2.86
C GLN A 208 22.36 -10.89 1.70
N ARG A 209 23.37 -11.36 0.98
CA ARG A 209 23.19 -12.36 -0.08
C ARG A 209 22.66 -13.67 0.49
N ASN A 210 23.21 -14.15 1.61
CA ASN A 210 22.72 -15.36 2.27
C ASN A 210 21.24 -15.21 2.65
N VAL A 211 20.85 -14.08 3.27
CA VAL A 211 19.45 -13.77 3.58
C VAL A 211 18.59 -13.81 2.31
N LEU A 212 19.01 -13.13 1.23
CA LEU A 212 18.26 -13.08 -0.03
C LEU A 212 18.08 -14.46 -0.66
N ASP A 213 19.15 -15.25 -0.75
CA ASP A 213 19.12 -16.56 -1.41
C ASP A 213 18.28 -17.55 -0.61
N THR A 214 18.37 -17.54 0.73
CA THR A 214 17.49 -18.33 1.61
C THR A 214 16.04 -17.88 1.48
N TRP A 215 15.77 -16.57 1.52
CA TRP A 215 14.42 -16.01 1.40
C TRP A 215 13.74 -16.39 0.09
N LEU A 216 14.48 -16.32 -1.02
CA LEU A 216 13.99 -16.71 -2.35
C LEU A 216 14.03 -18.22 -2.60
N ARG A 217 14.43 -19.02 -1.61
CA ARG A 217 14.58 -20.48 -1.69
C ARG A 217 15.41 -20.91 -2.89
N LYS A 218 16.46 -20.14 -3.22
CA LYS A 218 17.42 -20.53 -4.24
C LYS A 218 18.26 -21.67 -3.67
N MET A 219 17.88 -22.90 -3.98
CA MET A 219 18.76 -24.03 -3.75
C MET A 219 20.04 -23.82 -4.56
N GLY A 220 21.19 -24.02 -3.92
CA GLY A 220 22.48 -23.96 -4.61
C GLY A 220 22.46 -24.82 -5.87
N GLU A 221 22.84 -24.23 -7.00
CA GLU A 221 23.14 -24.95 -8.24
C GLU A 221 24.27 -25.97 -8.05
#